data_AF-A0A1F8PHD4-F1
#
_entry.id   AF-A0A1F8PHD4-F1
#
_cell.length_a   1.000
_cell.length_b   1.000
_cell.length_c   1.000
_cell.angle_alpha   90.00
_cell.angle_beta   90.00
_cell.angle_gamma   90.00
#
_symmetry.space_group_name_H-M   'P 1'
#
loop_
_entity.id
_entity.type
_entity.pdbx_description
1 polymer ?
#
loop_
_entity_poly.entity_id
_entity_poly.type
_entity_poly.pdbx_seq_one_letter_code
_entity_poly.pdbx_strand_id
1 'polypeptide(L)'
;MSQTKKNETTSASPRPKSGDSQNRRTAIILAGVVLVLILAIVGIIGYPIYVAPFRRTIITVDNVTIRMDYFLKRIKLSGSDPIGMITQLTNDQIVKLGAPQYGISVTPQDIDQNLRSIFQGQSGNASGTPSEPEFKEWYRQRINESGLSDAEYRDIITIEIFRSRLQGYLADIMPKSAEHVHLYVITVATQKEAENIRARWAAGANFTDLAKELSLDTAAGQNGGELGWFPKGGVLTSQIEFQAFELSTGNVSEPLPMISEEQQSDGSTAPTIVGYNLLLVTERANRELDANALQVLRSKVVDDWISTQRENYNIKWQGLHNGFDSETYAWIKYQMAKGQPKSTQ
;
A
#
# COMPACT_ATOMS: atom_id res chain seq x y z
N MET A 1 46.74 -108.04 5.84
CA MET A 1 46.45 -106.64 5.44
C MET A 1 44.95 -106.46 5.43
N SER A 2 44.40 -105.62 6.32
CA SER A 2 42.96 -105.40 6.43
C SER A 2 42.49 -104.29 5.50
N GLN A 3 41.33 -104.47 4.85
CA GLN A 3 40.57 -103.36 4.27
C GLN A 3 39.27 -103.18 5.04
N THR A 4 39.04 -101.96 5.53
CA THR A 4 37.85 -101.59 6.31
C THR A 4 36.86 -100.89 5.39
N LYS A 5 35.62 -101.39 5.29
CA LYS A 5 34.53 -100.71 4.58
C LYS A 5 34.23 -99.36 5.24
N LYS A 6 34.02 -98.32 4.42
CA LYS A 6 33.40 -97.05 4.83
C LYS A 6 32.04 -96.95 4.13
N ASN A 7 30.99 -96.67 4.91
CA ASN A 7 29.64 -96.51 4.37
C ASN A 7 29.47 -95.15 3.68
N GLU A 8 28.69 -95.12 2.61
CA GLU A 8 28.17 -93.90 2.02
C GLU A 8 26.87 -93.49 2.72
N THR A 9 26.68 -92.18 2.92
CA THR A 9 25.39 -91.58 3.28
C THR A 9 25.13 -90.41 2.35
N THR A 10 24.14 -90.55 1.47
CA THR A 10 23.70 -89.52 0.53
C THR A 10 22.98 -88.37 1.25
N SER A 11 23.49 -87.15 1.09
CA SER A 11 22.82 -85.93 1.54
C SER A 11 21.97 -85.35 0.41
N ALA A 12 20.66 -85.21 0.62
CA ALA A 12 19.74 -84.64 -0.35
C ALA A 12 19.75 -83.09 -0.28
N SER A 13 20.05 -82.43 -1.39
CA SER A 13 20.01 -80.96 -1.48
C SER A 13 18.58 -80.45 -1.74
N PRO A 14 18.08 -79.47 -0.97
CA PRO A 14 16.70 -78.98 -1.13
C PRO A 14 16.56 -78.06 -2.36
N ARG A 15 15.55 -78.32 -3.19
CA ARG A 15 15.18 -77.42 -4.30
C ARG A 15 14.63 -76.09 -3.74
N PRO A 16 14.99 -74.92 -4.32
CA PRO A 16 14.39 -73.64 -3.93
C PRO A 16 12.91 -73.59 -4.31
N LYS A 17 12.06 -73.11 -3.40
CA LYS A 17 10.61 -72.93 -3.64
C LYS A 17 10.36 -71.77 -4.60
N SER A 18 9.63 -72.02 -5.68
CA SER A 18 9.35 -71.02 -6.74
C SER A 18 8.41 -69.87 -6.33
N GLY A 19 7.71 -69.97 -5.19
CA GLY A 19 6.69 -69.00 -4.76
C GLY A 19 7.21 -67.65 -4.23
N ASP A 20 8.49 -67.55 -3.85
CA ASP A 20 9.02 -66.34 -3.18
C ASP A 20 9.18 -65.14 -4.14
N SER A 21 9.45 -65.41 -5.42
CA SER A 21 9.63 -64.37 -6.44
C SER A 21 8.33 -63.63 -6.79
N GLN A 22 7.19 -64.34 -6.72
CA GLN A 22 5.87 -63.80 -7.06
C GLN A 22 5.36 -62.89 -5.94
N ASN A 23 5.50 -63.34 -4.68
CA ASN A 23 5.15 -62.54 -3.50
C ASN A 23 5.96 -61.24 -3.40
N ARG A 24 7.27 -61.29 -3.69
CA ARG A 24 8.13 -60.09 -3.74
C ARG A 24 7.68 -59.09 -4.80
N ARG A 25 7.31 -59.55 -6.01
CA ARG A 25 6.79 -58.66 -7.07
C ARG A 25 5.48 -58.00 -6.66
N THR A 26 4.54 -58.76 -6.10
CA THR A 26 3.26 -58.22 -5.61
C THR A 26 3.48 -57.21 -4.48
N ALA A 27 4.40 -57.46 -3.55
CA ALA A 27 4.74 -56.52 -2.48
C ALA A 27 5.35 -55.21 -2.99
N ILE A 28 6.23 -55.26 -4.00
CA ILE A 28 6.80 -54.06 -4.65
C ILE A 28 5.71 -53.25 -5.37
N ILE A 29 4.79 -53.92 -6.09
CA ILE A 29 3.67 -53.26 -6.77
C ILE A 29 2.74 -52.60 -5.75
N LEU A 30 2.38 -53.29 -4.66
CA LEU A 30 1.56 -52.73 -3.58
C LEU A 30 2.23 -51.52 -2.91
N ALA A 31 3.53 -51.60 -2.62
CA ALA A 31 4.28 -50.48 -2.06
C ALA A 31 4.31 -49.27 -3.02
N GLY A 32 4.47 -49.51 -4.32
CA GLY A 32 4.39 -48.47 -5.36
C GLY A 32 3.01 -47.81 -5.43
N VAL A 33 1.93 -48.61 -5.39
CA VAL A 33 0.54 -48.10 -5.37
C VAL A 33 0.29 -47.29 -4.10
N VAL A 34 0.72 -47.75 -2.92
CA VAL A 34 0.58 -47.00 -1.67
C VAL A 34 1.36 -45.68 -1.72
N LEU A 35 2.59 -45.67 -2.26
CA LEU A 35 3.36 -44.43 -2.43
C LEU A 35 2.65 -43.44 -3.37
N VAL A 36 2.12 -43.90 -4.50
CA VAL A 36 1.35 -43.07 -5.43
C VAL A 36 0.06 -42.54 -4.78
N LEU A 37 -0.64 -43.35 -3.99
CA LEU A 37 -1.82 -42.90 -3.22
C LEU A 37 -1.45 -41.87 -2.15
N ILE A 38 -0.32 -42.03 -1.44
CA ILE A 38 0.16 -41.04 -0.47
C ILE A 38 0.51 -39.73 -1.18
N LEU A 39 1.24 -39.78 -2.31
CA LEU A 39 1.55 -38.58 -3.10
C LEU A 39 0.29 -37.93 -3.67
N ALA A 40 -0.71 -38.72 -4.09
CA ALA A 40 -2.00 -38.21 -4.53
C ALA A 40 -2.77 -37.55 -3.38
N ILE A 41 -2.79 -38.13 -2.17
CA ILE A 41 -3.44 -37.55 -0.98
C ILE A 41 -2.72 -36.27 -0.54
N VAL A 42 -1.38 -36.26 -0.52
CA VAL A 42 -0.57 -35.06 -0.24
C VAL A 42 -0.79 -33.99 -1.32
N GLY A 43 -0.99 -34.38 -2.58
CA GLY A 43 -1.42 -33.47 -3.64
C GLY A 43 -2.83 -32.91 -3.39
N ILE A 44 -3.82 -33.77 -3.23
CA ILE A 44 -5.25 -33.42 -3.10
C ILE A 44 -5.53 -32.60 -1.83
N ILE A 45 -4.90 -32.91 -0.71
CA ILE A 45 -5.09 -32.20 0.57
C ILE A 45 -4.08 -31.04 0.71
N GLY A 46 -2.81 -31.27 0.36
CA GLY A 46 -1.75 -30.29 0.55
C GLY A 46 -1.80 -29.12 -0.44
N TYR A 47 -2.15 -29.36 -1.70
CA TYR A 47 -2.27 -28.29 -2.70
C TYR A 47 -3.30 -27.20 -2.32
N PRO A 48 -4.56 -27.51 -1.98
CA PRO A 48 -5.55 -26.49 -1.63
C PRO A 48 -5.23 -25.73 -0.33
N ILE A 49 -4.44 -26.31 0.58
CA ILE A 49 -4.09 -25.69 1.87
C ILE A 49 -2.80 -24.85 1.77
N TYR A 50 -1.76 -25.38 1.14
CA TYR A 50 -0.41 -24.78 1.17
C TYR A 50 0.02 -24.05 -0.11
N VAL A 51 -0.65 -24.28 -1.25
CA VAL A 51 -0.22 -23.72 -2.55
C VAL A 51 -1.32 -22.88 -3.21
N ALA A 52 -2.54 -23.40 -3.29
CA ALA A 52 -3.65 -22.72 -3.96
C ALA A 52 -3.96 -21.31 -3.38
N PRO A 53 -3.95 -21.06 -2.05
CA PRO A 53 -4.26 -19.73 -1.51
C PRO A 53 -3.29 -18.65 -1.98
N PHE A 54 -1.99 -18.97 -2.08
CA PHE A 54 -0.95 -18.07 -2.60
C PHE A 54 -1.08 -17.78 -4.09
N ARG A 55 -1.73 -18.67 -4.86
CA ARG A 55 -1.94 -18.51 -6.31
C ARG A 55 -3.26 -17.80 -6.66
N ARG A 56 -4.12 -17.49 -5.69
CA ARG A 56 -5.36 -16.75 -5.92
C ARG A 56 -5.06 -15.34 -6.44
N THR A 57 -5.84 -14.87 -7.40
CA THR A 57 -5.89 -13.46 -7.80
C THR A 57 -6.56 -12.66 -6.68
N ILE A 58 -5.97 -11.55 -6.25
CA ILE A 58 -6.52 -10.66 -5.22
C ILE A 58 -6.92 -9.29 -5.78
N ILE A 59 -6.23 -8.80 -6.82
CA ILE A 59 -6.60 -7.59 -7.56
C ILE A 59 -6.75 -7.94 -9.04
N THR A 60 -7.72 -7.34 -9.70
CA THR A 60 -7.80 -7.23 -11.15
C THR A 60 -8.03 -5.77 -11.52
N VAL A 61 -7.27 -5.26 -12.49
CA VAL A 61 -7.48 -3.96 -13.14
C VAL A 61 -7.52 -4.25 -14.63
N ASP A 62 -8.71 -4.18 -15.22
CA ASP A 62 -9.03 -4.66 -16.58
C ASP A 62 -8.60 -6.11 -16.83
N ASN A 63 -7.49 -6.32 -17.54
CA ASN A 63 -6.90 -7.61 -17.87
C ASN A 63 -5.64 -7.94 -17.05
N VAL A 64 -5.14 -6.99 -16.25
CA VAL A 64 -3.98 -7.18 -15.38
C VAL A 64 -4.45 -7.78 -14.06
N THR A 65 -3.80 -8.86 -13.62
CA THR A 65 -4.11 -9.54 -12.36
C THR A 65 -2.91 -9.56 -11.44
N ILE A 66 -3.17 -9.34 -10.15
CA ILE A 66 -2.17 -9.47 -9.09
C ILE A 66 -2.56 -10.63 -8.19
N ARG A 67 -1.60 -11.50 -7.91
CA ARG A 67 -1.77 -12.68 -7.07
C ARG A 67 -1.40 -12.43 -5.61
N MET A 68 -1.94 -13.28 -4.74
CA MET A 68 -1.72 -13.27 -3.30
C MET A 68 -0.24 -13.43 -2.91
N ASP A 69 0.55 -14.23 -3.64
CA ASP A 69 1.99 -14.39 -3.39
C ASP A 69 2.77 -13.07 -3.54
N TYR A 70 2.57 -12.33 -4.63
CA TYR A 70 3.18 -11.01 -4.83
C TYR A 70 2.66 -9.98 -3.82
N PHE A 71 1.35 -9.97 -3.56
CA PHE A 71 0.72 -9.09 -2.58
C PHE A 71 1.32 -9.24 -1.17
N LEU A 72 1.49 -10.48 -0.69
CA LEU A 72 2.13 -10.76 0.61
C LEU A 72 3.61 -10.33 0.65
N LYS A 73 4.36 -10.49 -0.45
CA LYS A 73 5.73 -9.96 -0.55
C LYS A 73 5.75 -8.44 -0.46
N ARG A 74 4.85 -7.75 -1.15
CA ARG A 74 4.74 -6.27 -1.12
C ARG A 74 4.32 -5.74 0.27
N ILE A 75 3.40 -6.42 0.96
CA ILE A 75 3.10 -6.15 2.39
C ILE A 75 4.39 -6.26 3.22
N LYS A 76 5.10 -7.39 3.12
CA LYS A 76 6.31 -7.64 3.91
C LYS A 76 7.43 -6.61 3.62
N LEU A 77 7.57 -6.17 2.38
CA LEU A 77 8.60 -5.22 1.95
C LEU A 77 8.32 -3.78 2.41
N SER A 78 7.05 -3.37 2.48
CA SER A 78 6.65 -1.99 2.83
C SER A 78 6.29 -1.81 4.30
N GLY A 79 5.88 -2.88 4.99
CA GLY A 79 5.26 -2.80 6.31
C GLY A 79 3.81 -2.31 6.30
N SER A 80 3.21 -2.04 5.13
CA SER A 80 1.82 -1.60 5.02
C SER A 80 0.84 -2.67 5.49
N ASP A 81 -0.31 -2.23 6.01
CA ASP A 81 -1.43 -3.12 6.27
C ASP A 81 -2.05 -3.63 4.94
N PRO A 82 -2.88 -4.69 4.96
CA PRO A 82 -3.46 -5.24 3.73
C PRO A 82 -4.38 -4.28 2.96
N ILE A 83 -5.06 -3.34 3.63
CA ILE A 83 -5.96 -2.35 3.00
C ILE A 83 -5.14 -1.25 2.31
N GLY A 84 -4.11 -0.73 2.99
CA GLY A 84 -3.14 0.18 2.39
C GLY A 84 -2.47 -0.45 1.17
N MET A 85 -2.02 -1.71 1.28
CA MET A 85 -1.35 -2.39 0.17
C MET A 85 -2.29 -2.70 -1.01
N ILE A 86 -3.55 -3.14 -0.79
CA ILE A 86 -4.43 -3.43 -1.93
C ILE A 86 -4.76 -2.15 -2.71
N THR A 87 -4.90 -1.04 -1.99
CA THR A 87 -5.08 0.30 -2.57
C THR A 87 -3.84 0.73 -3.35
N GLN A 88 -2.64 0.62 -2.76
CA GLN A 88 -1.38 0.95 -3.43
C GLN A 88 -1.19 0.13 -4.71
N LEU A 89 -1.33 -1.19 -4.66
CA LEU A 89 -1.13 -2.04 -5.85
C LEU A 89 -2.17 -1.79 -6.95
N THR A 90 -3.39 -1.38 -6.58
CA THR A 90 -4.41 -0.95 -7.56
C THR A 90 -3.99 0.35 -8.23
N ASN A 91 -3.56 1.34 -7.45
CA ASN A 91 -3.07 2.63 -7.94
C ASN A 91 -1.81 2.45 -8.82
N ASP A 92 -0.89 1.56 -8.45
CA ASP A 92 0.29 1.17 -9.23
C ASP A 92 -0.09 0.71 -10.66
N GLN A 93 -1.14 -0.11 -10.80
CA GLN A 93 -1.61 -0.55 -12.12
C GLN A 93 -2.33 0.55 -12.90
N ILE A 94 -3.12 1.40 -12.25
CA ILE A 94 -3.77 2.56 -12.90
C ILE A 94 -2.71 3.49 -13.51
N VAL A 95 -1.64 3.79 -12.77
CA VAL A 95 -0.50 4.57 -13.28
C VAL A 95 0.16 3.87 -14.46
N LYS A 96 0.47 2.56 -14.34
CA LYS A 96 1.16 1.80 -15.38
C LYS A 96 0.35 1.63 -16.67
N LEU A 97 -0.98 1.52 -16.58
CA LEU A 97 -1.89 1.40 -17.71
C LEU A 97 -2.24 2.77 -18.33
N GLY A 98 -2.40 3.81 -17.50
CA GLY A 98 -2.84 5.13 -17.95
C GLY A 98 -1.72 6.07 -18.40
N ALA A 99 -0.53 6.02 -17.79
CA ALA A 99 0.58 6.92 -18.16
C ALA A 99 0.96 6.86 -19.67
N PRO A 100 0.93 5.70 -20.37
CA PRO A 100 1.15 5.62 -21.81
C PRO A 100 0.27 6.53 -22.68
N GLN A 101 -0.94 6.91 -22.23
CA GLN A 101 -1.80 7.82 -23.00
C GLN A 101 -1.23 9.23 -23.13
N TYR A 102 -0.26 9.60 -22.29
CA TYR A 102 0.49 10.86 -22.34
C TYR A 102 1.84 10.73 -23.08
N GLY A 103 2.06 9.61 -23.80
CA GLY A 103 3.34 9.33 -24.46
C GLY A 103 4.45 8.87 -23.51
N ILE A 104 4.13 8.59 -22.24
CA ILE A 104 5.09 8.11 -21.24
C ILE A 104 5.34 6.63 -21.49
N SER A 105 6.59 6.27 -21.77
CA SER A 105 7.05 4.88 -21.85
C SER A 105 8.14 4.61 -20.81
N VAL A 106 8.37 3.34 -20.51
CA VAL A 106 9.50 2.88 -19.68
C VAL A 106 10.17 1.71 -20.40
N THR A 107 11.48 1.81 -20.59
CA THR A 107 12.32 0.84 -21.30
C THR A 107 13.17 0.02 -20.32
N PRO A 108 13.73 -1.14 -20.73
CA PRO A 108 14.70 -1.88 -19.92
C PRO A 108 15.91 -1.03 -19.50
N GLN A 109 16.37 -0.13 -20.38
CA GLN A 109 17.47 0.79 -20.11
C GLN A 109 17.11 1.80 -19.00
N ASP A 110 15.87 2.32 -18.99
CA ASP A 110 15.40 3.22 -17.92
C ASP A 110 15.43 2.51 -16.55
N ILE A 111 15.01 1.24 -16.51
CA ILE A 111 15.01 0.41 -15.30
C ILE A 111 16.44 0.17 -14.81
N ASP A 112 17.36 -0.24 -15.71
CA ASP A 112 18.77 -0.47 -15.35
C ASP A 112 19.47 0.82 -14.91
N GLN A 113 19.16 1.97 -15.52
CA GLN A 113 19.68 3.27 -15.10
C GLN A 113 19.17 3.66 -13.72
N ASN A 114 17.86 3.51 -13.47
CA ASN A 114 17.26 3.83 -12.18
C ASN A 114 17.81 2.95 -11.04
N LEU A 115 17.94 1.64 -11.28
CA LEU A 115 18.60 0.70 -10.35
C LEU A 115 20.01 1.15 -9.98
N ARG A 116 20.80 1.62 -10.96
CA ARG A 116 22.16 2.14 -10.71
C ARG A 116 22.15 3.47 -9.94
N SER A 117 21.18 4.34 -10.18
CA SER A 117 21.00 5.57 -9.39
C SER A 117 20.65 5.28 -7.92
N ILE A 118 19.78 4.29 -7.67
CA ILE A 118 19.48 3.83 -6.30
C ILE A 118 20.74 3.30 -5.61
N PHE A 119 21.53 2.47 -6.31
CA PHE A 119 22.80 1.95 -5.79
C PHE A 119 23.79 3.08 -5.46
N GLN A 120 23.98 4.05 -6.35
CA GLN A 120 24.85 5.21 -6.12
C GLN A 120 24.45 6.00 -4.87
N GLY A 121 23.14 6.27 -4.71
CA GLY A 121 22.61 6.97 -3.53
C GLY A 121 22.84 6.22 -2.21
N GLN A 122 22.74 4.88 -2.23
CA GLN A 122 22.97 4.05 -1.04
C GLN A 122 24.46 3.81 -0.74
N SER A 123 25.31 3.73 -1.76
CA SER A 123 26.74 3.43 -1.62
C SER A 123 27.55 4.58 -0.99
N GLY A 124 26.99 5.78 -0.85
CA GLY A 124 27.72 6.99 -0.44
C GLY A 124 28.71 7.52 -1.50
N ASN A 125 29.01 6.74 -2.54
CA ASN A 125 29.85 7.10 -3.67
C ASN A 125 29.08 7.93 -4.71
N ALA A 126 28.63 9.12 -4.32
CA ALA A 126 27.92 10.06 -5.20
C ALA A 126 28.76 10.52 -6.43
N SER A 127 30.09 10.35 -6.38
CA SER A 127 31.04 10.85 -7.39
C SER A 127 31.68 9.75 -8.25
N GLY A 128 31.37 8.48 -8.00
CA GLY A 128 32.01 7.34 -8.68
C GLY A 128 31.03 6.56 -9.55
N THR A 129 31.49 6.09 -10.72
CA THR A 129 30.75 5.08 -11.47
C THR A 129 30.85 3.74 -10.74
N PRO A 130 29.72 3.12 -10.34
CA PRO A 130 29.69 1.78 -9.78
C PRO A 130 30.50 0.78 -10.61
N SER A 131 31.37 -0.01 -9.99
CA SER A 131 31.93 -1.15 -10.71
C SER A 131 30.83 -2.17 -10.96
N GLU A 132 30.87 -2.81 -12.13
CA GLU A 132 29.85 -3.80 -12.51
C GLU A 132 29.74 -4.99 -11.52
N PRO A 133 30.83 -5.47 -10.87
CA PRO A 133 30.73 -6.47 -9.80
C PRO A 133 29.98 -5.97 -8.55
N GLU A 134 30.26 -4.74 -8.08
CA GLU A 134 29.60 -4.17 -6.89
C GLU A 134 28.10 -4.00 -7.11
N PHE A 135 27.71 -3.45 -8.27
CA PHE A 135 26.30 -3.31 -8.63
C PHE A 135 25.57 -4.67 -8.67
N LYS A 136 26.20 -5.70 -9.26
CA LYS A 136 25.64 -7.06 -9.31
C LYS A 136 25.50 -7.68 -7.92
N GLU A 137 26.47 -7.47 -7.04
CA GLU A 137 26.42 -7.99 -5.68
C GLU A 137 25.31 -7.32 -4.86
N TRP A 138 25.25 -5.99 -4.88
CA TRP A 138 24.17 -5.23 -4.24
C TRP A 138 22.79 -5.64 -4.77
N TYR A 139 22.63 -5.75 -6.09
CA TYR A 139 21.35 -6.13 -6.68
C TYR A 139 20.94 -7.55 -6.28
N ARG A 140 21.89 -8.49 -6.25
CA ARG A 140 21.67 -9.85 -5.73
C ARG A 140 21.22 -9.84 -4.27
N GLN A 141 21.86 -9.05 -3.41
CA GLN A 141 21.46 -8.91 -2.01
C GLN A 141 20.06 -8.32 -1.90
N ARG A 142 19.73 -7.28 -2.68
CA ARG A 142 18.42 -6.63 -2.69
C ARG A 142 17.28 -7.56 -3.12
N ILE A 143 17.51 -8.42 -4.11
CA ILE A 143 16.59 -9.49 -4.52
C ILE A 143 16.40 -10.51 -3.39
N ASN A 144 17.48 -10.97 -2.76
CA ASN A 144 17.42 -11.91 -1.65
C ASN A 144 16.67 -11.36 -0.41
N GLU A 145 16.94 -10.11 -0.02
CA GLU A 145 16.31 -9.46 1.14
C GLU A 145 14.82 -9.20 0.93
N SER A 146 14.44 -8.73 -0.26
CA SER A 146 13.04 -8.45 -0.59
C SER A 146 12.18 -9.70 -0.76
N GLY A 147 12.79 -10.85 -1.08
CA GLY A 147 12.08 -12.10 -1.37
C GLY A 147 11.27 -12.05 -2.69
N LEU A 148 11.53 -11.05 -3.52
CA LEU A 148 10.99 -10.90 -4.87
C LEU A 148 11.90 -11.61 -5.87
N SER A 149 11.35 -11.99 -7.02
CA SER A 149 12.15 -12.32 -8.20
C SER A 149 12.66 -11.06 -8.90
N ASP A 150 13.68 -11.19 -9.77
CA ASP A 150 14.19 -10.09 -10.61
C ASP A 150 13.06 -9.37 -11.37
N ALA A 151 12.16 -10.13 -12.01
CA ALA A 151 11.02 -9.58 -12.72
C ALA A 151 10.05 -8.81 -11.80
N GLU A 152 9.74 -9.36 -10.62
CA GLU A 152 8.86 -8.71 -9.64
C GLU A 152 9.47 -7.42 -9.05
N TYR A 153 10.80 -7.39 -8.86
CA TYR A 153 11.52 -6.21 -8.37
C TYR A 153 11.64 -5.13 -9.46
N ARG A 154 12.01 -5.52 -10.69
CA ARG A 154 12.03 -4.62 -11.86
C ARG A 154 10.64 -4.04 -12.17
N ASP A 155 9.57 -4.75 -11.87
CA ASP A 155 8.20 -4.22 -12.02
C ASP A 155 7.93 -3.07 -11.04
N ILE A 156 8.41 -3.15 -9.79
CA ILE A 156 8.32 -2.05 -8.82
C ILE A 156 9.05 -0.81 -9.34
N ILE A 157 10.30 -0.98 -9.81
CA ILE A 157 11.08 0.12 -10.40
C ILE A 157 10.39 0.68 -11.66
N THR A 158 9.76 -0.17 -12.46
CA THR A 158 8.97 0.26 -13.63
C THR A 158 7.81 1.16 -13.22
N ILE A 159 7.05 0.79 -12.17
CA ILE A 159 5.96 1.58 -11.60
C ILE A 159 6.47 2.91 -11.05
N GLU A 160 7.60 2.91 -10.31
CA GLU A 160 8.22 4.13 -9.77
C GLU A 160 8.63 5.11 -10.90
N ILE A 161 9.22 4.62 -11.99
CA ILE A 161 9.57 5.44 -13.16
C ILE A 161 8.32 5.99 -13.84
N PHE A 162 7.27 5.17 -14.05
CA PHE A 162 6.00 5.65 -14.61
C PHE A 162 5.37 6.74 -13.72
N ARG A 163 5.30 6.52 -12.40
CA ARG A 163 4.74 7.49 -11.44
C ARG A 163 5.53 8.80 -11.44
N SER A 164 6.86 8.73 -11.46
CA SER A 164 7.74 9.90 -11.52
C SER A 164 7.60 10.69 -12.83
N ARG A 165 7.61 10.00 -13.99
CA ARG A 165 7.43 10.64 -15.31
C ARG A 165 6.04 11.28 -15.43
N LEU A 166 5.00 10.62 -14.91
CA LEU A 166 3.64 11.14 -14.87
C LEU A 166 3.53 12.36 -13.95
N GLN A 167 4.16 12.35 -12.78
CA GLN A 167 4.20 13.51 -11.88
C GLN A 167 4.86 14.72 -12.55
N GLY A 168 5.98 14.51 -13.26
CA GLY A 168 6.65 15.55 -14.05
C GLY A 168 5.72 16.13 -15.11
N TYR A 169 5.19 15.27 -15.99
CA TYR A 169 4.28 15.66 -17.06
C TYR A 169 3.06 16.45 -16.54
N LEU A 170 2.36 15.92 -15.53
CA LEU A 170 1.17 16.57 -14.97
C LEU A 170 1.51 17.90 -14.31
N ALA A 171 2.64 18.00 -13.59
CA ALA A 171 3.04 19.24 -12.95
C ALA A 171 3.54 20.32 -13.93
N ASP A 172 4.04 19.94 -15.11
CA ASP A 172 4.46 20.90 -16.14
C ASP A 172 3.25 21.49 -16.89
N ILE A 173 2.11 20.79 -16.94
CA ILE A 173 0.84 21.28 -17.49
C ILE A 173 -0.13 21.86 -16.45
N MET A 174 0.23 21.83 -15.15
CA MET A 174 -0.60 22.40 -14.08
C MET A 174 -0.83 23.90 -14.30
N PRO A 175 -2.05 24.42 -14.04
CA PRO A 175 -2.29 25.85 -13.98
C PRO A 175 -1.35 26.53 -12.97
N LYS A 176 -0.77 27.67 -13.35
CA LYS A 176 0.04 28.51 -12.45
C LYS A 176 -0.81 29.47 -11.60
N SER A 177 -2.12 29.48 -11.80
CA SER A 177 -3.09 30.26 -11.05
C SER A 177 -4.30 29.41 -10.69
N ALA A 178 -4.91 29.69 -9.54
CA ALA A 178 -6.17 29.07 -9.12
C ALA A 178 -7.10 30.09 -8.46
N GLU A 179 -8.38 29.73 -8.30
CA GLU A 179 -9.26 30.39 -7.35
C GLU A 179 -8.63 30.32 -5.95
N HIS A 180 -8.49 31.48 -5.31
CA HIS A 180 -8.11 31.61 -3.92
C HIS A 180 -9.23 32.26 -3.11
N VAL A 181 -9.36 31.84 -1.85
CA VAL A 181 -10.17 32.49 -0.82
C VAL A 181 -9.27 33.25 0.14
N HIS A 182 -9.68 34.43 0.59
CA HIS A 182 -9.09 35.11 1.76
C HIS A 182 -9.84 34.63 3.00
N LEU A 183 -9.15 33.95 3.90
CA LEU A 183 -9.74 33.13 4.94
C LEU A 183 -9.41 33.65 6.35
N TYR A 184 -10.44 33.72 7.18
CA TYR A 184 -10.35 34.00 8.61
C TYR A 184 -10.93 32.83 9.42
N VAL A 185 -10.41 32.61 10.63
CA VAL A 185 -10.86 31.58 11.57
C VAL A 185 -11.09 32.13 12.98
N ILE A 186 -12.06 31.55 13.68
CA ILE A 186 -12.15 31.60 15.15
C ILE A 186 -12.26 30.16 15.66
N THR A 187 -11.39 29.78 16.59
CA THR A 187 -11.39 28.45 17.21
C THR A 187 -11.94 28.53 18.63
N VAL A 188 -12.88 27.65 18.99
CA VAL A 188 -13.48 27.58 20.35
C VAL A 188 -13.60 26.15 20.84
N ALA A 189 -13.77 25.95 22.16
CA ALA A 189 -13.83 24.61 22.74
C ALA A 189 -15.17 23.91 22.45
N THR A 190 -16.27 24.65 22.40
CA THR A 190 -17.62 24.09 22.34
C THR A 190 -18.45 24.63 21.17
N GLN A 191 -19.36 23.80 20.67
CA GLN A 191 -20.33 24.19 19.65
C GLN A 191 -21.18 25.39 20.10
N LYS A 192 -21.52 25.48 21.39
CA LYS A 192 -22.32 26.57 21.97
C LYS A 192 -21.59 27.92 21.92
N GLU A 193 -20.28 27.94 22.11
CA GLU A 193 -19.47 29.16 21.94
C GLU A 193 -19.45 29.58 20.47
N ALA A 194 -19.33 28.62 19.55
CA ALA A 194 -19.36 28.88 18.12
C ALA A 194 -20.72 29.44 17.67
N GLU A 195 -21.83 28.87 18.14
CA GLU A 195 -23.19 29.38 17.89
C GLU A 195 -23.39 30.80 18.46
N ASN A 196 -22.82 31.11 19.63
CA ASN A 196 -22.84 32.46 20.19
C ASN A 196 -22.06 33.47 19.32
N ILE A 197 -20.87 33.11 18.84
CA ILE A 197 -20.10 33.94 17.90
C ILE A 197 -20.89 34.21 16.62
N ARG A 198 -21.57 33.20 16.06
CA ARG A 198 -22.45 33.37 14.89
C ARG A 198 -23.63 34.28 15.18
N ALA A 199 -24.24 34.21 16.35
CA ALA A 199 -25.30 35.12 16.77
C ALA A 199 -24.80 36.57 16.93
N ARG A 200 -23.59 36.77 17.50
CA ARG A 200 -22.93 38.08 17.59
C ARG A 200 -22.61 38.65 16.20
N TRP A 201 -22.11 37.82 15.28
CA TRP A 201 -21.91 38.20 13.88
C TRP A 201 -23.20 38.63 13.20
N ALA A 202 -24.28 37.84 13.33
CA ALA A 202 -25.60 38.19 12.78
C ALA A 202 -26.20 39.48 13.38
N ALA A 203 -25.81 39.84 14.60
CA ALA A 203 -26.15 41.11 15.25
C ALA A 203 -25.23 42.30 14.84
N GLY A 204 -24.28 42.09 13.91
CA GLY A 204 -23.40 43.12 13.37
C GLY A 204 -22.06 43.31 14.11
N ALA A 205 -21.65 42.38 14.97
CA ALA A 205 -20.32 42.43 15.59
C ALA A 205 -19.19 42.14 14.58
N ASN A 206 -18.03 42.78 14.75
CA ASN A 206 -16.87 42.58 13.88
C ASN A 206 -16.18 41.24 14.15
N PHE A 207 -16.00 40.41 13.12
CA PHE A 207 -15.37 39.08 13.22
C PHE A 207 -13.95 39.14 13.78
N THR A 208 -13.15 40.14 13.40
CA THR A 208 -11.75 40.25 13.84
C THR A 208 -11.61 40.64 15.30
N ASP A 209 -12.59 41.35 15.86
CA ASP A 209 -12.65 41.65 17.29
C ASP A 209 -13.12 40.43 18.08
N LEU A 210 -14.12 39.69 17.57
CA LEU A 210 -14.52 38.39 18.12
C LEU A 210 -13.36 37.39 18.16
N ALA A 211 -12.51 37.37 17.12
CA ALA A 211 -11.34 36.50 17.06
C ALA A 211 -10.30 36.85 18.12
N LYS A 212 -10.01 38.14 18.35
CA LYS A 212 -9.09 38.60 19.40
C LYS A 212 -9.63 38.34 20.81
N GLU A 213 -10.95 38.43 20.99
CA GLU A 213 -11.63 38.23 22.28
C GLU A 213 -11.76 36.75 22.67
N LEU A 214 -12.07 35.87 21.69
CA LEU A 214 -12.58 34.52 21.97
C LEU A 214 -11.81 33.36 21.34
N SER A 215 -10.87 33.59 20.41
CA SER A 215 -10.19 32.49 19.72
C SER A 215 -9.17 31.78 20.62
N LEU A 216 -9.28 30.46 20.71
CA LEU A 216 -8.29 29.58 21.33
C LEU A 216 -7.02 29.43 20.48
N ASP A 217 -7.13 29.59 19.16
CA ASP A 217 -5.94 29.83 18.33
C ASP A 217 -5.46 31.26 18.60
N THR A 218 -4.49 31.37 19.51
CA THR A 218 -3.89 32.65 19.90
C THR A 218 -3.06 33.29 18.80
N ALA A 219 -2.52 32.52 17.84
CA ALA A 219 -1.71 33.04 16.76
C ALA A 219 -2.58 33.71 15.70
N ALA A 220 -3.63 33.01 15.22
CA ALA A 220 -4.62 33.60 14.35
C ALA A 220 -5.42 34.70 15.09
N GLY A 221 -5.84 34.45 16.33
CA GLY A 221 -6.65 35.37 17.13
C GLY A 221 -6.02 36.74 17.34
N GLN A 222 -4.72 36.81 17.66
CA GLN A 222 -3.99 38.08 17.76
C GLN A 222 -3.99 38.86 16.43
N ASN A 223 -3.95 38.16 15.30
CA ASN A 223 -4.06 38.73 13.95
C ASN A 223 -5.52 38.91 13.49
N GLY A 224 -6.49 38.98 14.41
CA GLY A 224 -7.90 39.16 14.06
C GLY A 224 -8.54 37.94 13.39
N GLY A 225 -7.98 36.76 13.58
CA GLY A 225 -8.39 35.51 12.95
C GLY A 225 -7.85 35.30 11.54
N GLU A 226 -7.06 36.23 10.99
CA GLU A 226 -6.63 36.14 9.58
C GLU A 226 -5.60 35.03 9.36
N LEU A 227 -5.95 34.09 8.47
CA LEU A 227 -5.05 33.03 7.98
C LEU A 227 -4.37 33.40 6.65
N GLY A 228 -4.95 34.32 5.89
CA GLY A 228 -4.44 34.77 4.59
C GLY A 228 -5.13 34.11 3.40
N TRP A 229 -4.44 34.09 2.25
CA TRP A 229 -4.99 33.62 0.98
C TRP A 229 -4.62 32.15 0.71
N PHE A 230 -5.63 31.33 0.41
CA PHE A 230 -5.44 29.90 0.13
C PHE A 230 -6.01 29.52 -1.24
N PRO A 231 -5.24 28.84 -2.11
CA PRO A 231 -5.75 28.29 -3.35
C PRO A 231 -6.57 27.03 -3.12
N LYS A 232 -7.45 26.75 -4.08
CA LYS A 232 -8.14 25.46 -4.21
C LYS A 232 -7.17 24.35 -4.64
N GLY A 233 -7.36 23.13 -4.13
CA GLY A 233 -6.62 21.93 -4.57
C GLY A 233 -5.89 21.17 -3.46
N GLY A 234 -6.29 21.33 -2.19
CA GLY A 234 -5.75 20.60 -1.06
C GLY A 234 -4.54 21.26 -0.40
N VAL A 235 -4.43 22.59 -0.40
CA VAL A 235 -3.50 23.29 0.51
C VAL A 235 -4.10 23.36 1.92
N LEU A 236 -5.43 23.42 2.02
CA LEU A 236 -6.18 23.30 3.27
C LEU A 236 -6.53 21.82 3.56
N THR A 237 -6.97 21.52 4.79
CA THR A 237 -7.56 20.20 5.11
C THR A 237 -8.89 20.05 4.37
N SER A 238 -9.26 18.83 3.97
CA SER A 238 -10.43 18.61 3.08
C SER A 238 -11.73 19.22 3.60
N GLN A 239 -11.97 19.19 4.92
CA GLN A 239 -13.15 19.80 5.56
C GLN A 239 -13.12 21.33 5.51
N ILE A 240 -11.96 21.95 5.79
CA ILE A 240 -11.79 23.41 5.75
C ILE A 240 -11.84 23.89 4.31
N GLU A 241 -11.21 23.18 3.36
CA GLU A 241 -11.24 23.53 1.95
C GLU A 241 -12.67 23.46 1.39
N PHE A 242 -13.36 22.35 1.62
CA PHE A 242 -14.76 22.18 1.20
C PHE A 242 -15.63 23.34 1.73
N GLN A 243 -15.60 23.57 3.04
CA GLN A 243 -16.41 24.63 3.64
C GLN A 243 -16.00 26.03 3.13
N ALA A 244 -14.70 26.33 3.04
CA ALA A 244 -14.23 27.64 2.59
C ALA A 244 -14.58 27.90 1.13
N PHE A 245 -14.48 26.91 0.23
CA PHE A 245 -14.81 27.12 -1.17
C PHE A 245 -16.32 27.13 -1.46
N GLU A 246 -17.17 26.51 -0.64
CA GLU A 246 -18.63 26.63 -0.74
C GLU A 246 -19.23 27.88 -0.05
N LEU A 247 -18.58 28.42 0.99
CA LEU A 247 -19.13 29.51 1.81
C LEU A 247 -19.24 30.83 1.03
N SER A 248 -20.45 31.40 0.94
CA SER A 248 -20.66 32.71 0.34
C SER A 248 -19.81 33.79 1.02
N THR A 249 -19.18 34.65 0.21
CA THR A 249 -18.35 35.75 0.69
C THR A 249 -19.12 36.65 1.66
N GLY A 250 -18.51 36.96 2.82
CA GLY A 250 -19.12 37.74 3.89
C GLY A 250 -19.97 36.94 4.88
N ASN A 251 -20.14 35.62 4.69
CA ASN A 251 -20.84 34.77 5.65
C ASN A 251 -19.85 34.03 6.58
N VAL A 252 -20.30 33.74 7.80
CA VAL A 252 -19.60 32.84 8.75
C VAL A 252 -20.17 31.42 8.61
N SER A 253 -19.30 30.42 8.57
CA SER A 253 -19.67 29.01 8.43
C SER A 253 -20.52 28.48 9.59
N GLU A 254 -21.07 27.28 9.40
CA GLU A 254 -21.46 26.43 10.54
C GLU A 254 -20.21 26.05 11.38
N PRO A 255 -20.37 25.68 12.66
CA PRO A 255 -19.26 25.18 13.48
C PRO A 255 -18.65 23.91 12.91
N LEU A 256 -17.39 23.96 12.48
CA LEU A 256 -16.65 22.79 11.96
C LEU A 256 -15.97 22.05 13.12
N PRO A 257 -16.35 20.81 13.46
CA PRO A 257 -15.71 20.05 14.53
C PRO A 257 -14.26 19.72 14.16
N MET A 258 -13.34 20.03 15.08
CA MET A 258 -11.95 19.58 15.04
C MET A 258 -11.85 18.22 15.72
N ILE A 259 -11.38 17.20 14.99
CA ILE A 259 -11.27 15.83 15.49
C ILE A 259 -9.79 15.50 15.75
N SER A 260 -9.49 14.99 16.95
CA SER A 260 -8.22 14.29 17.23
C SER A 260 -8.45 12.78 17.26
N GLU A 261 -7.48 12.02 16.78
CA GLU A 261 -7.41 10.57 16.93
C GLU A 261 -6.28 10.23 17.91
N GLU A 262 -6.54 10.45 19.20
CA GLU A 262 -5.60 10.04 20.24
C GLU A 262 -5.61 8.52 20.42
N GLN A 263 -4.42 7.90 20.42
CA GLN A 263 -4.26 6.50 20.83
C GLN A 263 -4.44 6.40 22.33
N GLN A 264 -5.44 5.63 22.76
CA GLN A 264 -5.61 5.27 24.16
C GLN A 264 -4.56 4.25 24.60
N SER A 265 -4.36 4.14 25.91
CA SER A 265 -3.38 3.24 26.54
C SER A 265 -3.59 1.75 26.24
N ASP A 266 -4.78 1.36 25.75
CA ASP A 266 -5.10 0.01 25.31
C ASP A 266 -4.83 -0.26 23.81
N GLY A 267 -4.35 0.75 23.09
CA GLY A 267 -4.07 0.71 21.65
C GLY A 267 -5.27 1.01 20.75
N SER A 268 -6.45 1.32 21.32
CA SER A 268 -7.60 1.80 20.54
C SER A 268 -7.45 3.27 20.14
N THR A 269 -8.03 3.65 19.00
CA THR A 269 -8.22 5.06 18.62
C THR A 269 -9.71 5.38 18.64
N ALA A 270 -10.07 6.48 19.33
CA ALA A 270 -11.43 6.98 19.39
C ALA A 270 -11.44 8.44 18.92
N PRO A 271 -12.08 8.77 17.78
CA PRO A 271 -12.11 10.13 17.27
C PRO A 271 -12.86 11.02 18.26
N THR A 272 -12.16 12.03 18.79
CA THR A 272 -12.67 12.93 19.83
C THR A 272 -12.74 14.35 19.29
N ILE A 273 -13.85 15.05 19.53
CA ILE A 273 -13.97 16.46 19.16
C ILE A 273 -13.22 17.29 20.20
N VAL A 274 -12.16 17.97 19.77
CA VAL A 274 -11.28 18.81 20.62
C VAL A 274 -11.58 20.30 20.54
N GLY A 275 -12.46 20.71 19.62
CA GLY A 275 -12.88 22.09 19.45
C GLY A 275 -13.72 22.28 18.18
N TYR A 276 -14.04 23.53 17.87
CA TYR A 276 -14.79 23.93 16.69
C TYR A 276 -14.13 25.14 16.03
N ASN A 277 -14.03 25.11 14.71
CA ASN A 277 -13.62 26.24 13.89
C ASN A 277 -14.83 26.90 13.24
N LEU A 278 -14.85 28.24 13.26
CA LEU A 278 -15.73 29.06 12.44
C LEU A 278 -14.89 29.73 11.37
N LEU A 279 -15.30 29.59 10.11
CA LEU A 279 -14.62 30.21 8.97
C LEU A 279 -15.39 31.43 8.49
N LEU A 280 -14.66 32.46 8.05
CA LEU A 280 -15.19 33.59 7.28
C LEU A 280 -14.34 33.75 6.01
N VAL A 281 -15.01 33.82 4.85
CA VAL A 281 -14.38 34.18 3.57
C VAL A 281 -14.71 35.62 3.25
N THR A 282 -13.71 36.49 3.24
CA THR A 282 -13.85 37.93 2.98
C THR A 282 -13.77 38.28 1.50
N GLU A 283 -12.92 37.56 0.74
CA GLU A 283 -12.67 37.82 -0.67
C GLU A 283 -12.42 36.52 -1.46
N ARG A 284 -12.62 36.59 -2.78
CA ARG A 284 -12.32 35.53 -3.75
C ARG A 284 -11.67 36.13 -4.98
N ALA A 285 -10.58 35.52 -5.46
CA ALA A 285 -9.88 35.98 -6.67
C ALA A 285 -9.12 34.82 -7.34
N ASN A 286 -8.98 34.85 -8.67
CA ASN A 286 -7.97 34.03 -9.33
C ASN A 286 -6.59 34.68 -9.13
N ARG A 287 -5.66 33.97 -8.49
CA ARG A 287 -4.31 34.47 -8.16
C ARG A 287 -3.26 33.47 -8.60
N GLU A 288 -2.04 33.94 -8.82
CA GLU A 288 -0.88 33.06 -9.03
C GLU A 288 -0.62 32.20 -7.78
N LEU A 289 -0.23 30.94 -8.01
CA LEU A 289 0.13 30.01 -6.95
C LEU A 289 1.55 30.29 -6.48
N ASP A 290 1.74 30.43 -5.17
CA ASP A 290 3.09 30.53 -4.59
C ASP A 290 3.86 29.20 -4.65
N ALA A 291 5.15 29.24 -4.33
CA ALA A 291 6.03 28.08 -4.40
C ALA A 291 5.61 26.92 -3.46
N ASN A 292 5.04 27.23 -2.30
CA ASN A 292 4.59 26.22 -1.34
C ASN A 292 3.30 25.56 -1.83
N ALA A 293 2.34 26.34 -2.31
CA ALA A 293 1.12 25.84 -2.94
C ALA A 293 1.46 24.95 -4.16
N LEU A 294 2.34 25.41 -5.05
CA LEU A 294 2.81 24.63 -6.19
C LEU A 294 3.48 23.31 -5.76
N GLN A 295 4.26 23.31 -4.69
CA GLN A 295 4.87 22.10 -4.14
C GLN A 295 3.85 21.11 -3.57
N VAL A 296 2.84 21.61 -2.83
CA VAL A 296 1.76 20.77 -2.29
C VAL A 296 0.95 20.16 -3.43
N LEU A 297 0.51 20.97 -4.40
CA LEU A 297 -0.25 20.53 -5.55
C LEU A 297 0.54 19.52 -6.41
N ARG A 298 1.83 19.77 -6.67
CA ARG A 298 2.73 18.83 -7.37
C ARG A 298 2.90 17.50 -6.63
N SER A 299 2.79 17.46 -5.30
CA SER A 299 2.87 16.19 -4.55
C SER A 299 1.58 15.35 -4.65
N LYS A 300 0.43 15.99 -4.87
CA LYS A 300 -0.90 15.34 -4.97
C LYS A 300 -1.35 15.03 -6.40
N VAL A 301 -0.82 15.74 -7.40
CA VAL A 301 -1.31 15.71 -8.79
C VAL A 301 -1.47 14.30 -9.40
N VAL A 302 -0.63 13.33 -9.04
CA VAL A 302 -0.75 11.95 -9.53
C VAL A 302 -1.87 11.19 -8.82
N ASP A 303 -2.12 11.44 -7.53
CA ASP A 303 -3.19 10.78 -6.79
C ASP A 303 -4.57 11.37 -7.14
N ASP A 304 -4.65 12.68 -7.41
CA ASP A 304 -5.85 13.33 -7.97
C ASP A 304 -6.15 12.81 -9.39
N TRP A 305 -5.11 12.64 -10.20
CA TRP A 305 -5.22 12.00 -11.51
C TRP A 305 -5.67 10.53 -11.38
N ILE A 306 -5.05 9.74 -10.49
CA ILE A 306 -5.46 8.34 -10.23
C ILE A 306 -6.95 8.31 -9.87
N SER A 307 -7.38 9.16 -8.93
CA SER A 307 -8.77 9.25 -8.45
C SER A 307 -9.73 9.47 -9.62
N THR A 308 -9.44 10.45 -10.48
CA THR A 308 -10.19 10.74 -11.71
C THR A 308 -10.19 9.57 -12.71
N GLN A 309 -9.10 8.81 -12.77
CA GLN A 309 -8.98 7.66 -13.67
C GLN A 309 -9.65 6.38 -13.15
N ARG A 310 -9.96 6.23 -11.85
CA ARG A 310 -10.48 4.96 -11.29
C ARG A 310 -11.73 4.45 -12.00
N GLU A 311 -12.61 5.36 -12.43
CA GLU A 311 -13.86 5.02 -13.13
C GLU A 311 -13.64 4.48 -14.55
N ASN A 312 -12.47 4.72 -15.15
CA ASN A 312 -12.11 4.23 -16.49
C ASN A 312 -11.65 2.76 -16.49
N TYR A 313 -11.45 2.15 -15.31
CA TYR A 313 -10.92 0.80 -15.16
C TYR A 313 -11.91 -0.14 -14.48
N ASN A 314 -12.02 -1.36 -14.98
CA ASN A 314 -12.74 -2.45 -14.30
C ASN A 314 -11.87 -3.01 -13.15
N ILE A 315 -11.96 -2.36 -11.99
CA ILE A 315 -11.25 -2.73 -10.76
C ILE A 315 -12.06 -3.77 -9.98
N LYS A 316 -11.44 -4.90 -9.63
CA LYS A 316 -12.03 -5.93 -8.76
C LYS A 316 -11.05 -6.35 -7.69
N TRP A 317 -11.53 -6.40 -6.45
CA TRP A 317 -10.82 -6.96 -5.30
C TRP A 317 -11.47 -8.28 -4.92
N GLN A 318 -10.67 -9.35 -4.77
CA GLN A 318 -11.15 -10.65 -4.31
C GLN A 318 -10.70 -10.84 -2.86
N GLY A 319 -11.63 -11.23 -1.99
CA GLY A 319 -11.34 -11.48 -0.59
C GLY A 319 -11.23 -10.24 0.31
N LEU A 320 -11.49 -8.99 -0.16
CA LEU A 320 -11.51 -7.74 0.66
C LEU A 320 -12.69 -6.76 0.35
N HIS A 321 -13.52 -6.32 1.35
CA HIS A 321 -14.93 -5.77 1.25
C HIS A 321 -15.14 -4.73 0.13
N ASN A 322 -16.27 -4.84 -0.57
CA ASN A 322 -16.24 -5.00 -2.04
C ASN A 322 -15.43 -6.25 -2.45
N GLY A 323 -15.56 -7.31 -1.63
CA GLY A 323 -14.82 -8.57 -1.76
C GLY A 323 -14.55 -9.40 -0.48
N PHE A 324 -14.68 -8.91 0.78
CA PHE A 324 -14.24 -9.70 1.97
C PHE A 324 -15.07 -10.96 2.05
N ASP A 325 -14.32 -12.04 2.13
CA ASP A 325 -14.53 -13.01 3.18
C ASP A 325 -13.55 -12.72 4.34
N SER A 326 -14.05 -12.84 5.57
CA SER A 326 -13.25 -12.66 6.79
C SER A 326 -12.13 -13.70 6.90
N GLU A 327 -12.30 -14.86 6.24
CA GLU A 327 -11.33 -15.95 6.16
C GLU A 327 -10.03 -15.51 5.46
N THR A 328 -10.12 -14.86 4.29
CA THR A 328 -8.97 -14.40 3.51
C THR A 328 -8.19 -13.32 4.28
N TYR A 329 -8.88 -12.37 4.91
CA TYR A 329 -8.22 -11.35 5.73
C TYR A 329 -7.55 -11.93 6.99
N ALA A 330 -8.22 -12.86 7.69
CA ALA A 330 -7.64 -13.57 8.81
C ALA A 330 -6.42 -14.43 8.38
N TRP A 331 -6.50 -15.07 7.21
CA TRP A 331 -5.40 -15.83 6.64
C TRP A 331 -4.20 -14.95 6.27
N ILE A 332 -4.42 -13.77 5.66
CA ILE A 332 -3.37 -12.78 5.39
C ILE A 332 -2.67 -12.39 6.70
N LYS A 333 -3.43 -12.00 7.73
CA LYS A 333 -2.87 -11.64 9.05
C LYS A 333 -2.08 -12.80 9.68
N TYR A 334 -2.57 -14.03 9.54
CA TYR A 334 -1.86 -15.23 10.01
C TYR A 334 -0.53 -15.48 9.27
N GLN A 335 -0.47 -15.26 7.94
CA GLN A 335 0.79 -15.34 7.20
C GLN A 335 1.78 -14.26 7.63
N MET A 336 1.31 -13.03 7.87
CA MET A 336 2.15 -11.93 8.37
C MET A 336 2.74 -12.26 9.77
N ALA A 337 1.91 -12.74 10.69
CA ALA A 337 2.33 -13.09 12.05
C ALA A 337 3.36 -14.25 12.10
N LYS A 338 3.27 -15.21 11.18
CA LYS A 338 4.23 -16.33 11.07
C LYS A 338 5.67 -15.91 10.76
N GLY A 339 5.86 -14.73 10.15
CA GLY A 339 7.17 -14.25 9.73
C GLY A 339 7.94 -13.46 10.78
N GLN A 340 7.33 -13.11 11.92
CA GLN A 340 7.98 -12.31 12.95
C GLN A 340 8.53 -13.19 14.09
N PRO A 341 9.75 -12.90 14.61
CA PRO A 341 10.22 -13.53 15.83
C PRO A 341 9.27 -13.17 16.97
N LYS A 342 8.89 -14.16 17.80
CA LYS A 342 8.07 -13.89 18.99
C LYS A 342 8.81 -12.90 19.87
N SER A 343 8.21 -11.75 20.15
CA SER A 343 8.66 -10.86 21.20
C SER A 343 8.52 -11.58 22.55
N THR A 344 9.62 -12.08 23.09
CA THR A 344 9.71 -12.42 24.51
C THR A 344 9.56 -11.14 25.32
N GLN A 345 8.38 -10.97 25.90
CA GLN A 345 8.20 -10.19 27.14
C GLN A 345 8.72 -11.01 28.32
#